data_AF-A2E623-F1
#
_entry.id   AF-A2E623-F1
#
_cell.length_a   1.000
_cell.length_b   1.000
_cell.length_c   1.000
_cell.angle_alpha   90.00
_cell.angle_beta   90.00
_cell.angle_gamma   90.00
#
_symmetry.space_group_name_H-M   'P 1'
#
loop_
_entity.id
_entity.type
_entity.pdbx_description
1 polymer ?
#
loop_
_entity_poly.entity_id
_entity_poly.type
_entity_poly.pdbx_seq_one_letter_code
_entity_poly.pdbx_strand_id
1 'polypeptide(L)'
;MKDFAEGCVLVTCKAGKASFITAFTPDDLDLQIFNQDFYSCAFPKNLSKGTQSSVFAFTVGSMTAYTWSFQYGSNVDSIIILSSLPYPHLFLNLLSEVSQNCPANDTNFDEDTRFNLVVSFINSWKLQAEGKVLYSSIEASGYFGLSNFGYSSIDPYHYFGKDTDYTKIWKSLLLNQGVAVIGDDKSSICQGVFSLLGLFEPFKFNGEYLITNNPKDSRLFDTSKKYSIVGILTNNFNASKYKRKFGICLQIDTKTGQELDTVIIHKKQKLLYDLMETISNRNLETDPYHELLSRRLVTDDIDTVMCPQMKKKTLTFSELRIFETTRLVSEWMNGRTYRPELRESFLSNTPSEIVEKIETKDLPLALSAVNSIKAMFPNDSHFQSVMRKHRRLIEDRLGQINRRSSDSEL
;
A
#
# COMPACT_ATOMS: atom_id res chain seq x y z
N MET A 1 21.57 -0.71 -3.27
CA MET A 1 20.63 0.14 -2.49
C MET A 1 19.42 0.59 -3.30
N LYS A 2 19.60 1.32 -4.42
CA LYS A 2 18.52 2.00 -5.17
C LYS A 2 17.32 1.13 -5.57
N ASP A 3 17.50 -0.18 -5.72
CA ASP A 3 16.40 -1.11 -6.06
C ASP A 3 15.49 -1.46 -4.87
N PHE A 4 15.93 -1.23 -3.63
CA PHE A 4 15.24 -1.69 -2.42
C PHE A 4 14.93 -0.57 -1.41
N ALA A 5 15.81 0.41 -1.32
CA ALA A 5 15.74 1.50 -0.35
C ALA A 5 16.18 2.79 -1.04
N GLU A 6 15.47 3.89 -0.75
CA GLU A 6 15.87 5.22 -1.20
C GLU A 6 17.14 5.69 -0.48
N GLY A 7 17.35 5.25 0.75
CA GLY A 7 18.59 5.50 1.48
C GLY A 7 18.67 4.83 2.84
N CYS A 8 19.84 4.91 3.46
CA CYS A 8 20.10 4.54 4.84
C CYS A 8 20.83 5.69 5.54
N VAL A 9 20.41 6.07 6.74
CA VAL A 9 21.01 7.16 7.51
C VAL A 9 21.36 6.73 8.92
N LEU A 10 22.44 7.28 9.45
CA LEU A 10 22.83 7.23 10.85
C LEU A 10 22.50 8.57 11.51
N VAL A 11 21.66 8.55 12.54
CA VAL A 11 21.25 9.74 13.30
C VAL A 11 21.76 9.62 14.71
N THR A 12 22.48 10.65 15.19
CA THR A 12 23.05 10.70 16.54
C THR A 12 22.35 11.75 17.38
N CYS A 13 22.04 11.40 18.63
CA CYS A 13 21.54 12.28 19.67
C CYS A 13 22.51 12.29 20.85
N LYS A 14 23.20 13.42 21.06
CA LYS A 14 24.09 13.60 22.21
C LYS A 14 23.29 14.15 23.40
N ALA A 15 23.65 13.75 24.62
CA ALA A 15 22.98 14.22 25.83
C ALA A 15 22.87 15.76 25.87
N GLY A 16 21.62 16.27 25.95
CA GLY A 16 21.32 17.70 26.00
C GLY A 16 21.52 18.47 24.69
N LYS A 17 21.77 17.80 23.56
CA LYS A 17 21.94 18.42 22.23
C LYS A 17 20.84 17.99 21.27
N ALA A 18 20.68 18.75 20.18
CA ALA A 18 19.83 18.37 19.07
C ALA A 18 20.37 17.12 18.36
N SER A 19 19.47 16.35 17.77
CA SER A 19 19.81 15.22 16.90
C SER A 19 20.27 15.70 15.53
N PHE A 20 21.19 14.97 14.90
CA PHE A 20 21.69 15.27 13.56
C PHE A 20 22.13 13.98 12.84
N ILE A 21 22.17 14.03 11.51
CA ILE A 21 22.67 12.93 10.67
C ILE A 21 24.19 12.97 10.68
N THR A 22 24.84 11.83 10.96
CA THR A 22 26.30 11.67 10.99
C THR A 22 26.83 10.93 9.77
N ALA A 23 26.05 9.99 9.23
CA ALA A 23 26.36 9.26 8.00
C ALA A 23 25.08 9.01 7.20
N PHE A 24 25.20 8.90 5.88
CA PHE A 24 24.11 8.51 5.00
C PHE A 24 24.61 7.87 3.71
N THR A 25 23.74 7.11 3.07
CA THR A 25 23.97 6.54 1.74
C THR A 25 22.61 6.41 1.01
N PRO A 26 22.55 6.60 -0.31
CA PRO A 26 23.64 7.04 -1.19
C PRO A 26 24.00 8.53 -1.00
N ASP A 27 25.13 8.96 -1.55
CA ASP A 27 25.63 10.35 -1.41
C ASP A 27 24.68 11.39 -2.04
N ASP A 28 23.80 10.97 -2.94
CA ASP A 28 22.77 11.78 -3.60
C ASP A 28 21.41 11.79 -2.86
N LEU A 29 21.34 11.27 -1.63
CA LEU A 29 20.12 11.28 -0.82
C LEU A 29 19.67 12.71 -0.50
N ASP A 30 18.44 13.06 -0.85
CA ASP A 30 17.87 14.38 -0.54
C ASP A 30 17.59 14.52 0.96
N LEU A 31 18.46 15.25 1.66
CA LEU A 31 18.32 15.48 3.10
C LEU A 31 17.20 16.48 3.44
N GLN A 32 16.63 17.20 2.46
CA GLN A 32 15.57 18.18 2.72
C GLN A 32 14.24 17.51 3.13
N ILE A 33 14.08 16.22 2.85
CA ILE A 33 12.93 15.43 3.29
C ILE A 33 12.89 15.24 4.82
N PHE A 34 14.01 15.46 5.51
CA PHE A 34 14.13 15.27 6.96
C PHE A 34 13.73 16.54 7.72
N ASN A 35 12.51 16.53 8.23
CA ASN A 35 11.96 17.61 9.06
C ASN A 35 12.05 17.29 10.56
N GLN A 36 11.50 18.16 11.40
CA GLN A 36 11.48 17.95 12.85
C GLN A 36 10.74 16.66 13.26
N ASP A 37 9.69 16.28 12.53
CA ASP A 37 8.94 15.05 12.81
C ASP A 37 9.81 13.81 12.59
N PHE A 38 10.69 13.80 11.58
CA PHE A 38 11.68 12.75 11.36
C PHE A 38 12.59 12.54 12.59
N TYR A 39 13.27 13.60 13.04
CA TYR A 39 14.18 13.51 14.19
C TYR A 39 13.45 13.12 15.48
N SER A 40 12.23 13.62 15.67
CA SER A 40 11.41 13.26 16.83
C SER A 40 11.01 11.79 16.85
N CYS A 41 10.84 11.18 15.67
CA CYS A 41 10.46 9.79 15.53
C CYS A 41 11.63 8.81 15.60
N ALA A 42 12.83 9.26 15.23
CA ALA A 42 14.05 8.46 15.16
C ALA A 42 14.45 7.78 16.48
N PHE A 43 14.08 8.33 17.64
CA PHE A 43 14.53 7.83 18.96
C PHE A 43 13.38 7.47 19.89
N PRO A 44 13.37 6.32 20.57
CA PRO A 44 12.38 6.03 21.61
C PRO A 44 12.62 6.83 22.89
N LYS A 45 11.52 7.31 23.49
CA LYS A 45 11.52 8.17 24.69
C LYS A 45 12.20 7.52 25.91
N ASN A 46 12.33 6.19 25.94
CA ASN A 46 12.77 5.42 27.11
C ASN A 46 14.15 4.76 26.98
N LEU A 47 14.92 5.00 25.91
CA LEU A 47 16.27 4.43 25.75
C LEU A 47 17.18 4.73 26.95
N SER A 48 17.00 5.89 27.60
CA SER A 48 17.77 6.28 28.79
C SER A 48 17.39 5.54 30.09
N LYS A 49 16.42 4.62 30.08
CA LYS A 49 15.88 3.94 31.27
C LYS A 49 16.14 2.42 31.32
N GLY A 50 17.18 1.94 30.61
CA GLY A 50 17.66 0.56 30.71
C GLY A 50 17.34 -0.34 29.52
N THR A 51 16.61 0.14 28.51
CA THR A 51 16.49 -0.56 27.21
C THR A 51 17.69 -0.20 26.35
N GLN A 52 18.60 -1.14 26.07
CA GLN A 52 19.84 -0.86 25.33
C GLN A 52 19.65 -0.67 23.82
N SER A 53 18.56 -1.21 23.26
CA SER A 53 18.33 -1.25 21.81
C SER A 53 16.83 -1.41 21.51
N SER A 54 16.36 -0.89 20.38
CA SER A 54 14.99 -1.05 19.91
C SER A 54 14.92 -1.03 18.38
N VAL A 55 14.18 -2.00 17.81
CA VAL A 55 13.88 -2.07 16.38
C VAL A 55 12.39 -1.76 16.18
N PHE A 56 12.08 -0.82 15.29
CA PHE A 56 10.72 -0.38 14.99
C PHE A 56 10.65 0.29 13.61
N ALA A 57 9.47 0.78 13.21
CA ALA A 57 9.32 1.61 12.02
C ALA A 57 8.47 2.85 12.29
N PHE A 58 8.63 3.88 11.45
CA PHE A 58 7.76 5.05 11.40
C PHE A 58 7.62 5.56 9.95
N THR A 59 6.67 6.47 9.70
CA THR A 59 6.45 6.99 8.33
C THR A 59 7.19 8.31 8.11
N VAL A 60 7.78 8.50 6.92
CA VAL A 60 8.45 9.74 6.48
C VAL A 60 8.00 10.04 5.05
N GLY A 61 7.23 11.12 4.85
CA GLY A 61 6.61 11.38 3.55
C GLY A 61 5.74 10.21 3.11
N SER A 62 6.04 9.63 1.95
CA SER A 62 5.42 8.41 1.39
C SER A 62 6.21 7.13 1.68
N MET A 63 7.30 7.20 2.44
CA MET A 63 8.19 6.08 2.73
C MET A 63 8.03 5.57 4.15
N THR A 64 8.52 4.35 4.37
CA THR A 64 8.71 3.78 5.70
C THR A 64 10.17 3.91 6.11
N ALA A 65 10.38 4.36 7.35
CA ALA A 65 11.67 4.45 8.02
C ALA A 65 11.81 3.27 8.99
N TYR A 66 12.47 2.20 8.55
CA TYR A 66 12.81 1.05 9.40
C TYR A 66 14.03 1.39 10.25
N THR A 67 13.88 1.34 11.56
CA THR A 67 14.80 1.97 12.50
C THR A 67 15.32 0.97 13.51
N TRP A 68 16.63 0.98 13.70
CA TRP A 68 17.29 0.39 14.85
C TRP A 68 17.94 1.51 15.67
N SER A 69 17.41 1.76 16.86
CA SER A 69 17.96 2.71 17.83
C SER A 69 18.72 1.98 18.92
N PHE A 70 19.91 2.46 19.28
CA PHE A 70 20.76 1.86 20.33
C PHE A 70 21.56 2.93 21.08
N GLN A 71 22.06 2.58 22.26
CA GLN A 71 22.95 3.46 23.03
C GLN A 71 24.42 3.04 22.79
N TYR A 72 25.26 3.98 22.37
CA TYR A 72 26.72 3.79 22.28
C TYR A 72 27.45 4.88 23.06
N GLY A 73 28.18 4.47 24.09
CA GLY A 73 28.77 5.39 25.06
C GLY A 73 27.74 6.33 25.71
N SER A 74 27.90 7.64 25.50
CA SER A 74 26.99 8.68 26.02
C SER A 74 25.96 9.16 25.00
N ASN A 75 25.99 8.61 23.79
CA ASN A 75 25.10 8.98 22.70
C ASN A 75 24.00 7.94 22.53
N VAL A 76 22.89 8.39 21.96
CA VAL A 76 21.86 7.50 21.42
C VAL A 76 21.91 7.64 19.91
N ASP A 77 22.09 6.53 19.23
CA ASP A 77 22.24 6.46 17.78
C ASP A 77 21.06 5.70 17.16
N SER A 78 20.78 5.96 15.89
CA SER A 78 19.73 5.29 15.14
C SER A 78 20.12 5.08 13.69
N ILE A 79 20.15 3.82 13.26
CA ILE A 79 20.29 3.43 11.87
C ILE A 79 18.89 3.32 11.27
N ILE A 80 18.63 4.06 10.21
CA ILE A 80 17.31 4.20 9.60
C ILE A 80 17.37 3.90 8.12
N ILE A 81 16.67 2.85 7.68
CA ILE A 81 16.49 2.47 6.28
C ILE A 81 15.18 3.10 5.78
N LEU A 82 15.26 3.87 4.70
CA LEU A 82 14.13 4.48 4.02
C LEU A 82 13.75 3.63 2.82
N SER A 83 12.51 3.14 2.79
CA SER A 83 11.97 2.38 1.66
C SER A 83 10.53 2.79 1.35
N SER A 84 10.22 3.00 0.07
CA SER A 84 8.84 3.01 -0.44
C SER A 84 8.28 1.60 -0.67
N LEU A 85 9.11 0.55 -0.57
CA LEU A 85 8.70 -0.82 -0.82
C LEU A 85 8.04 -1.46 0.41
N PRO A 86 6.98 -2.26 0.21
CA PRO A 86 6.21 -2.86 1.30
C PRO A 86 6.86 -4.15 1.84
N TYR A 87 8.13 -4.11 2.28
CA TYR A 87 8.86 -5.29 2.79
C TYR A 87 9.26 -5.16 4.27
N PRO A 88 8.31 -4.89 5.18
CA PRO A 88 8.65 -4.66 6.58
C PRO A 88 9.38 -5.83 7.21
N HIS A 89 8.99 -7.07 6.91
CA HIS A 89 9.65 -8.25 7.45
C HIS A 89 11.13 -8.33 7.05
N LEU A 90 11.45 -8.05 5.79
CA LEU A 90 12.82 -8.10 5.29
C LEU A 90 13.73 -7.08 6.00
N PHE A 91 13.27 -5.82 6.10
CA PHE A 91 14.05 -4.76 6.74
C PHE A 91 14.12 -4.91 8.27
N LEU A 92 13.00 -5.23 8.92
CA LEU A 92 12.97 -5.38 10.38
C LEU A 92 13.74 -6.61 10.85
N ASN A 93 13.71 -7.72 10.11
CA ASN A 93 14.53 -8.89 10.43
C ASN A 93 16.01 -8.58 10.28
N LEU A 94 16.43 -7.95 9.17
CA LEU A 94 17.82 -7.51 9.00
C LEU A 94 18.29 -6.68 10.20
N LEU A 95 17.53 -5.65 10.57
CA LEU A 95 17.88 -4.80 11.70
C LEU A 95 17.89 -5.55 13.03
N SER A 96 16.97 -6.51 13.22
CA SER A 96 16.91 -7.35 14.43
C SER A 96 18.12 -8.27 14.52
N GLU A 97 18.46 -8.98 13.44
CA GLU A 97 19.64 -9.85 13.35
C GLU A 97 20.93 -9.07 13.62
N VAL A 98 21.10 -7.91 12.98
CA VAL A 98 22.26 -7.04 13.22
C VAL A 98 22.29 -6.57 14.68
N SER A 99 21.15 -6.21 15.26
CA SER A 99 21.11 -5.77 16.66
C SER A 99 21.45 -6.88 17.67
N GLN A 100 21.18 -8.14 17.34
CA GLN A 100 21.47 -9.30 18.17
C GLN A 100 22.95 -9.73 18.06
N ASN A 101 23.52 -9.65 16.86
CA ASN A 101 24.88 -10.07 16.58
C ASN A 101 25.93 -8.95 16.81
N CYS A 102 25.51 -7.68 16.80
CA CYS A 102 26.34 -6.51 17.10
C CYS A 102 25.71 -5.70 18.24
N PRO A 103 25.61 -6.25 19.47
CA PRO A 103 24.84 -5.64 20.54
C PRO A 103 25.41 -4.27 20.93
N ALA A 104 24.54 -3.42 21.48
CA ALA A 104 24.85 -2.01 21.74
C ALA A 104 26.03 -1.80 22.72
N ASN A 105 26.27 -2.77 23.59
CA ASN A 105 27.34 -2.77 24.59
C ASN A 105 28.68 -3.32 24.08
N ASP A 106 28.73 -3.86 22.85
CA ASP A 106 29.97 -4.36 22.28
C ASP A 106 30.81 -3.19 21.75
N THR A 107 31.97 -2.98 22.38
CA THR A 107 32.93 -1.93 22.02
C THR A 107 33.73 -2.25 20.76
N ASN A 108 33.69 -3.49 20.27
CA ASN A 108 34.38 -3.88 19.03
C ASN A 108 33.67 -3.34 17.78
N PHE A 109 32.40 -2.97 17.92
CA PHE A 109 31.63 -2.30 16.89
C PHE A 109 31.38 -0.88 17.36
N ASP A 110 31.71 0.12 16.55
CA ASP A 110 31.26 1.49 16.72
C ASP A 110 29.99 1.75 15.90
N GLU A 111 29.44 2.97 15.97
CA GLU A 111 28.23 3.36 15.25
C GLU A 111 28.41 3.27 13.71
N ASP A 112 29.59 3.64 13.21
CA ASP A 112 29.90 3.64 11.77
C ASP A 112 30.04 2.21 11.24
N THR A 113 30.66 1.31 12.00
CA THR A 113 30.79 -0.11 11.63
C THR A 113 29.43 -0.77 11.55
N ARG A 114 28.53 -0.51 12.51
CA ARG A 114 27.14 -1.02 12.48
C ARG A 114 26.38 -0.47 11.28
N PHE A 115 26.51 0.82 11.00
CA PHE A 115 25.89 1.46 9.84
C PHE A 115 26.37 0.83 8.53
N ASN A 116 27.69 0.73 8.35
CA ASN A 116 28.30 0.14 7.15
C ASN A 116 27.92 -1.33 6.96
N LEU A 117 27.76 -2.09 8.05
CA LEU A 117 27.28 -3.46 8.01
C LEU A 117 25.85 -3.54 7.45
N VAL A 118 24.91 -2.75 7.97
CA VAL A 118 23.52 -2.69 7.47
C VAL A 118 23.50 -2.30 5.99
N VAL A 119 24.26 -1.27 5.62
CA VAL A 119 24.39 -0.81 4.23
C VAL A 119 24.93 -1.91 3.31
N SER A 120 25.94 -2.66 3.77
CA SER A 120 26.54 -3.75 2.99
C SER A 120 25.53 -4.87 2.69
N PHE A 121 24.67 -5.22 3.65
CA PHE A 121 23.63 -6.22 3.43
C PHE A 121 22.62 -5.75 2.38
N ILE A 122 22.08 -4.53 2.52
CA ILE A 122 21.12 -3.97 1.55
C ILE A 122 21.74 -3.88 0.16
N ASN A 123 23.04 -3.59 0.05
CA ASN A 123 23.75 -3.55 -1.23
C ASN A 123 24.01 -4.92 -1.84
N SER A 124 24.01 -5.98 -1.05
CA SER A 124 24.17 -7.35 -1.55
C SER A 124 22.88 -7.96 -2.09
N TRP A 125 21.72 -7.39 -1.76
CA TRP A 125 20.43 -7.87 -2.22
C TRP A 125 20.25 -7.68 -3.73
N LYS A 126 19.54 -8.59 -4.38
CA LYS A 126 19.32 -8.59 -5.83
C LYS A 126 17.88 -8.94 -6.17
N LEU A 127 17.29 -8.16 -7.08
CA LEU A 127 15.97 -8.45 -7.62
C LEU A 127 16.14 -9.49 -8.74
N GLN A 128 15.50 -10.63 -8.56
CA GLN A 128 15.47 -11.73 -9.52
C GLN A 128 14.21 -11.64 -10.39
N ALA A 129 14.22 -12.40 -11.49
CA ALA A 129 13.04 -12.60 -12.33
C ALA A 129 11.83 -13.06 -11.49
N GLU A 130 10.62 -12.75 -11.96
CA GLU A 130 9.34 -13.04 -11.28
C GLU A 130 9.11 -12.23 -9.99
N GLY A 131 9.96 -11.24 -9.71
CA GLY A 131 9.82 -10.49 -8.46
C GLY A 131 10.15 -11.37 -7.27
N LYS A 132 11.37 -11.89 -7.21
CA LYS A 132 11.91 -12.50 -5.99
C LYS A 132 13.12 -11.70 -5.56
N VAL A 133 13.25 -11.44 -4.27
CA VAL A 133 14.42 -10.77 -3.72
C VAL A 133 15.37 -11.83 -3.21
N LEU A 134 16.52 -11.97 -3.85
CA LEU A 134 17.65 -12.69 -3.27
C LEU A 134 18.26 -11.78 -2.22
N TYR A 135 18.18 -12.18 -0.96
CA TYR A 135 18.72 -11.40 0.15
C TYR A 135 19.84 -12.17 0.86
N SER A 136 20.70 -11.41 1.51
CA SER A 136 21.71 -11.91 2.44
C SER A 136 21.56 -11.16 3.75
N SER A 137 21.63 -11.89 4.85
CA SER A 137 21.60 -11.38 6.22
C SER A 137 22.73 -12.04 7.02
N ILE A 138 22.78 -11.81 8.34
CA ILE A 138 23.84 -12.39 9.18
C ILE A 138 23.62 -13.89 9.33
N GLU A 139 22.38 -14.31 9.54
CA GLU A 139 22.05 -15.70 9.86
C GLU A 139 21.83 -16.57 8.63
N ALA A 140 21.38 -15.98 7.52
CA ALA A 140 21.06 -16.74 6.31
C ALA A 140 21.10 -15.90 5.03
N SER A 141 21.11 -16.61 3.90
CA SER A 141 20.76 -16.05 2.59
C SER A 141 19.57 -16.82 2.04
N GLY A 142 18.64 -16.13 1.38
CA GLY A 142 17.43 -16.76 0.88
C GLY A 142 16.70 -15.95 -0.17
N TYR A 143 15.52 -16.46 -0.54
CA TYR A 143 14.62 -15.78 -1.44
C TYR A 143 13.40 -15.28 -0.68
N PHE A 144 13.06 -14.01 -0.88
CA PHE A 144 11.82 -13.42 -0.43
C PHE A 144 10.91 -13.21 -1.65
N GLY A 145 9.79 -13.92 -1.71
CA GLY A 145 8.87 -13.85 -2.86
C GLY A 145 7.94 -12.63 -2.78
N LEU A 146 7.79 -11.91 -3.90
CA LEU A 146 6.84 -10.79 -4.00
C LEU A 146 5.38 -11.22 -4.15
N SER A 147 5.12 -12.52 -4.34
CA SER A 147 3.77 -13.08 -4.46
C SER A 147 2.96 -12.95 -3.17
N ASN A 148 3.64 -12.75 -2.05
CA ASN A 148 3.07 -12.37 -0.77
C ASN A 148 3.38 -10.89 -0.59
N PHE A 149 2.37 -10.01 -0.62
CA PHE A 149 2.61 -8.60 -0.32
C PHE A 149 3.23 -8.57 1.08
N GLY A 150 4.36 -7.90 1.28
CA GLY A 150 5.28 -8.18 2.40
C GLY A 150 4.74 -8.00 3.82
N TYR A 151 3.47 -7.64 3.95
CA TYR A 151 2.69 -7.58 5.18
C TYR A 151 2.04 -8.90 5.60
N SER A 152 1.84 -9.88 4.71
CA SER A 152 1.17 -11.17 5.05
C SER A 152 1.96 -12.06 6.01
N SER A 153 3.23 -11.77 6.22
CA SER A 153 4.04 -12.39 7.28
C SER A 153 3.68 -11.91 8.69
N ILE A 154 2.88 -10.85 8.80
CA ILE A 154 2.52 -10.20 10.07
C ILE A 154 1.01 -10.34 10.25
N ASP A 155 0.57 -11.30 11.06
CA ASP A 155 -0.87 -11.56 11.25
C ASP A 155 -1.48 -10.69 12.37
N PRO A 156 -2.63 -10.00 12.13
CA PRO A 156 -3.35 -9.24 13.13
C PRO A 156 -3.67 -9.98 14.44
N TYR A 157 -3.90 -11.31 14.43
CA TYR A 157 -4.28 -12.02 15.67
C TYR A 157 -3.17 -12.02 16.73
N HIS A 158 -1.92 -11.76 16.34
CA HIS A 158 -0.82 -11.61 17.31
C HIS A 158 -0.86 -10.28 18.07
N TYR A 159 -1.60 -9.29 17.56
CA TYR A 159 -1.57 -7.91 18.06
C TYR A 159 -2.91 -7.43 18.61
N PHE A 160 -4.02 -8.08 18.27
CA PHE A 160 -5.34 -7.69 18.72
C PHE A 160 -6.05 -8.84 19.44
N GLY A 161 -6.72 -8.51 20.55
CA GLY A 161 -7.33 -9.49 21.45
C GLY A 161 -8.48 -10.28 20.83
N LYS A 162 -8.92 -11.33 21.52
CA LYS A 162 -9.97 -12.27 21.05
C LYS A 162 -11.33 -11.63 20.81
N ASP A 163 -11.64 -10.53 21.49
CA ASP A 163 -12.92 -9.81 21.33
C ASP A 163 -12.90 -8.80 20.16
N THR A 164 -11.83 -8.82 19.36
CA THR A 164 -11.66 -7.91 18.22
C THR A 164 -12.59 -8.29 17.08
N ASP A 165 -13.46 -7.36 16.68
CA ASP A 165 -14.31 -7.53 15.49
C ASP A 165 -13.50 -7.28 14.20
N TYR A 166 -12.82 -8.32 13.74
CA TYR A 166 -12.04 -8.29 12.50
C TYR A 166 -12.90 -8.00 11.27
N THR A 167 -14.20 -8.33 11.27
CA THR A 167 -15.09 -8.01 10.15
C THR A 167 -15.33 -6.51 10.07
N LYS A 168 -15.53 -5.85 11.21
CA LYS A 168 -15.67 -4.39 11.27
C LYS A 168 -14.38 -3.69 10.84
N ILE A 169 -13.22 -4.18 11.29
CA ILE A 169 -11.91 -3.66 10.88
C ILE A 169 -11.74 -3.74 9.36
N TRP A 170 -11.93 -4.94 8.81
CA TRP A 170 -11.87 -5.21 7.38
C TRP A 170 -12.78 -4.26 6.58
N LYS A 171 -14.04 -4.09 6.98
CA LYS A 171 -14.96 -3.13 6.34
C LYS A 171 -14.48 -1.69 6.43
N SER A 172 -14.01 -1.26 7.60
CA SER A 172 -13.52 0.11 7.80
C SER A 172 -12.30 0.44 6.92
N LEU A 173 -11.42 -0.55 6.73
CA LEU A 173 -10.28 -0.46 5.84
C LEU A 173 -10.71 -0.33 4.37
N LEU A 174 -11.59 -1.22 3.89
CA LEU A 174 -12.08 -1.20 2.51
C LEU A 174 -12.89 0.05 2.18
N LEU A 175 -13.68 0.55 3.13
CA LEU A 175 -14.55 1.72 2.93
C LEU A 175 -13.86 3.05 3.25
N ASN A 176 -12.54 3.03 3.47
CA ASN A 176 -11.72 4.20 3.80
C ASN A 176 -12.29 5.04 4.97
N GLN A 177 -12.78 4.36 6.01
CA GLN A 177 -13.31 4.98 7.24
C GLN A 177 -12.23 5.28 8.28
N GLY A 178 -11.00 4.82 8.03
CA GLY A 178 -9.84 5.09 8.87
C GLY A 178 -9.79 4.18 10.12
N VAL A 179 -8.61 3.66 10.43
CA VAL A 179 -8.35 2.85 11.62
C VAL A 179 -7.18 3.45 12.41
N ALA A 180 -7.39 3.73 13.69
CA ALA A 180 -6.31 4.10 14.60
C ALA A 180 -5.85 2.87 15.38
N VAL A 181 -4.55 2.58 15.35
CA VAL A 181 -3.87 1.53 16.13
C VAL A 181 -3.12 2.21 17.27
N ILE A 182 -3.36 1.75 18.49
CA ILE A 182 -2.87 2.37 19.72
C ILE A 182 -2.05 1.33 20.47
N GLY A 183 -0.81 1.65 20.83
CA GLY A 183 0.05 0.73 21.57
C GLY A 183 0.99 1.43 22.54
N ASP A 184 1.62 0.69 23.43
CA ASP A 184 2.47 1.28 24.48
C ASP A 184 3.91 1.50 24.01
N ASP A 185 4.35 0.74 23.01
CA ASP A 185 5.68 0.82 22.42
C ASP A 185 5.64 0.89 20.89
N LYS A 186 6.75 1.36 20.31
CA LYS A 186 6.85 1.63 18.87
C LYS A 186 6.84 0.37 18.02
N SER A 187 7.45 -0.70 18.51
CA SER A 187 7.57 -1.96 17.77
C SER A 187 6.18 -2.58 17.62
N SER A 188 5.43 -2.67 18.72
CA SER A 188 4.07 -3.15 18.70
C SER A 188 3.18 -2.33 17.76
N ILE A 189 3.31 -0.99 17.76
CA ILE A 189 2.53 -0.12 16.88
C ILE A 189 2.82 -0.38 15.41
N CYS A 190 4.10 -0.38 15.00
CA CYS A 190 4.41 -0.59 13.59
C CYS A 190 3.97 -1.97 13.12
N GLN A 191 4.15 -3.00 13.95
CA GLN A 191 3.69 -4.35 13.65
C GLN A 191 2.16 -4.43 13.57
N GLY A 192 1.44 -3.79 14.50
CA GLY A 192 -0.02 -3.72 14.47
C GLY A 192 -0.56 -2.96 13.26
N VAL A 193 0.14 -1.91 12.77
CA VAL A 193 -0.22 -1.24 11.52
C VAL A 193 0.05 -2.13 10.31
N PHE A 194 1.23 -2.74 10.25
CA PHE A 194 1.61 -3.64 9.16
C PHE A 194 0.70 -4.86 9.06
N SER A 195 0.25 -5.41 10.19
CA SER A 195 -0.66 -6.54 10.20
C SER A 195 -2.01 -6.20 9.56
N LEU A 196 -2.54 -5.01 9.83
CA LEU A 196 -3.76 -4.53 9.18
C LEU A 196 -3.59 -4.27 7.68
N LEU A 197 -2.40 -3.88 7.24
CA LEU A 197 -2.08 -3.78 5.81
C LEU A 197 -2.12 -5.15 5.13
N GLY A 198 -1.77 -6.23 5.85
CA GLY A 198 -1.88 -7.61 5.37
C GLY A 198 -3.31 -8.03 5.05
N LEU A 199 -4.32 -7.44 5.71
CA LEU A 199 -5.74 -7.78 5.48
C LEU A 199 -6.28 -7.37 4.10
N PHE A 200 -5.55 -6.55 3.34
CA PHE A 200 -5.96 -6.15 1.99
C PHE A 200 -5.75 -7.25 0.95
N GLU A 201 -4.89 -8.24 1.22
CA GLU A 201 -4.58 -9.30 0.25
C GLU A 201 -5.83 -10.08 -0.19
N PRO A 202 -6.07 -10.26 -1.51
CA PRO A 202 -5.09 -10.11 -2.59
C PRO A 202 -5.03 -8.73 -3.27
N PHE A 203 -5.77 -7.71 -2.80
CA PHE A 203 -5.59 -6.35 -3.31
C PHE A 203 -4.27 -5.77 -2.81
N LYS A 204 -3.60 -5.00 -3.66
CA LYS A 204 -2.44 -4.21 -3.26
C LYS A 204 -2.89 -2.97 -2.50
N PHE A 205 -2.52 -2.85 -1.23
CA PHE A 205 -2.76 -1.62 -0.49
C PHE A 205 -1.99 -0.45 -1.10
N ASN A 206 -2.69 0.65 -1.35
CA ASN A 206 -2.13 1.88 -1.91
C ASN A 206 -2.68 3.15 -1.20
N GLY A 207 -3.27 2.97 -0.02
CA GLY A 207 -3.69 4.09 0.83
C GLY A 207 -2.48 4.77 1.50
N GLU A 208 -2.71 5.93 2.11
CA GLU A 208 -1.73 6.51 3.02
C GLU A 208 -1.89 5.91 4.41
N TYR A 209 -0.78 5.59 5.07
CA TYR A 209 -0.74 5.25 6.49
C TYR A 209 0.30 6.09 7.21
N LEU A 210 0.11 6.27 8.51
CA LEU A 210 1.01 7.04 9.35
C LEU A 210 1.36 6.23 10.58
N ILE A 211 2.64 5.90 10.75
CA ILE A 211 3.17 5.40 12.01
C ILE A 211 3.97 6.52 12.65
N THR A 212 3.53 6.98 13.82
CA THR A 212 4.22 8.04 14.54
C THR A 212 4.22 7.80 16.04
N ASN A 213 5.31 8.22 16.66
CA ASN A 213 5.48 8.21 18.12
C ASN A 213 5.52 9.63 18.70
N ASN A 214 5.49 10.65 17.83
CA ASN A 214 5.49 12.04 18.23
C ASN A 214 4.04 12.51 18.49
N PRO A 215 3.67 12.88 19.74
CA PRO A 215 2.33 13.41 20.02
C PRO A 215 2.02 14.73 19.29
N LYS A 216 3.07 15.45 18.90
CA LYS A 216 2.99 16.74 18.22
C LYS A 216 3.21 16.61 16.72
N ASP A 217 3.18 15.39 16.19
CA ASP A 217 3.34 15.15 14.76
C ASP A 217 2.28 15.93 14.00
N SER A 218 2.75 16.89 13.20
CA SER A 218 1.89 17.82 12.47
C SER A 218 0.87 17.09 11.59
N ARG A 219 1.25 15.92 11.06
CA ARG A 219 0.45 15.09 10.16
C ARG A 219 -0.77 14.47 10.82
N LEU A 220 -0.75 14.28 12.14
CA LEU A 220 -1.93 13.78 12.89
C LEU A 220 -3.10 14.76 12.82
N PHE A 221 -2.79 16.06 12.74
CA PHE A 221 -3.74 17.15 12.80
C PHE A 221 -4.06 17.76 11.45
N ASP A 222 -3.32 17.38 10.41
CA ASP A 222 -3.63 17.72 9.04
C ASP A 222 -4.98 17.13 8.64
N THR A 223 -5.91 17.99 8.26
CA THR A 223 -7.25 17.63 7.77
C THR A 223 -7.29 17.45 6.25
N SER A 224 -6.26 17.93 5.54
CA SER A 224 -6.13 17.74 4.08
C SER A 224 -5.70 16.32 3.74
N LYS A 225 -4.92 15.68 4.63
CA LYS A 225 -4.48 14.29 4.50
C LYS A 225 -5.41 13.34 5.24
N LYS A 226 -5.88 12.32 4.51
CA LYS A 226 -6.72 11.26 5.06
C LYS A 226 -5.95 9.94 5.06
N TYR A 227 -5.35 9.63 6.20
CA TYR A 227 -4.73 8.34 6.45
C TYR A 227 -5.77 7.24 6.65
N SER A 228 -5.62 6.12 5.93
CA SER A 228 -6.45 4.93 6.10
C SER A 228 -6.11 4.19 7.40
N ILE A 229 -4.84 4.22 7.82
CA ILE A 229 -4.37 3.63 9.07
C ILE A 229 -3.42 4.59 9.78
N VAL A 230 -3.57 4.77 11.09
CA VAL A 230 -2.64 5.55 11.90
C VAL A 230 -2.23 4.78 13.15
N GLY A 231 -0.92 4.58 13.33
CA GLY A 231 -0.32 4.02 14.53
C GLY A 231 0.18 5.10 15.49
N ILE A 232 -0.25 5.05 16.76
CA ILE A 232 0.01 6.08 17.78
C ILE A 232 0.31 5.44 19.13
N LEU A 233 1.21 6.05 19.92
CA LEU A 233 1.43 5.64 21.31
C LEU A 233 0.23 5.97 22.23
N THR A 234 -0.09 5.07 23.16
CA THR A 234 -1.19 5.24 24.14
C THR A 234 -1.09 6.56 24.90
N ASN A 235 0.11 6.95 25.32
CA ASN A 235 0.34 8.21 26.03
C ASN A 235 0.08 9.47 25.19
N ASN A 236 -0.07 9.33 23.88
CA ASN A 236 -0.36 10.40 22.94
C ASN A 236 -1.83 10.37 22.45
N PHE A 237 -2.64 9.41 22.92
CA PHE A 237 -3.99 9.19 22.42
C PHE A 237 -5.03 10.05 23.16
N ASN A 238 -5.75 10.90 22.41
CA ASN A 238 -6.93 11.62 22.90
C ASN A 238 -8.21 10.98 22.35
N ALA A 239 -8.84 10.12 23.14
CA ALA A 239 -10.01 9.35 22.72
C ALA A 239 -11.13 10.19 22.08
N SER A 240 -11.41 11.38 22.61
CA SER A 240 -12.47 12.25 22.09
C SER A 240 -12.17 12.79 20.69
N LYS A 241 -10.90 13.10 20.40
CA LYS A 241 -10.45 13.64 19.11
C LYS A 241 -10.36 12.52 18.06
N TYR A 242 -9.77 11.39 18.43
CA TYR A 242 -9.52 10.29 17.49
C TYR A 242 -10.81 9.53 17.12
N LYS A 243 -11.75 9.33 18.06
CA LYS A 243 -13.05 8.71 17.76
C LYS A 243 -13.90 9.48 16.75
N ARG A 244 -13.64 10.78 16.55
CA ARG A 244 -14.31 11.60 15.52
C ARG A 244 -13.66 11.47 14.15
N LYS A 245 -12.35 11.19 14.09
CA LYS A 245 -11.56 11.12 12.85
C LYS A 245 -11.51 9.71 12.26
N PHE A 246 -11.57 8.68 13.11
CA PHE A 246 -11.41 7.29 12.72
C PHE A 246 -12.66 6.48 13.05
N GLY A 247 -13.12 5.65 12.11
CA GLY A 247 -14.26 4.75 12.32
C GLY A 247 -13.98 3.69 13.38
N ILE A 248 -12.70 3.35 13.59
CA ILE A 248 -12.26 2.35 14.56
C ILE A 248 -10.99 2.84 15.27
N CYS A 249 -10.92 2.60 16.59
CA CYS A 249 -9.72 2.73 17.40
C CYS A 249 -9.43 1.37 18.05
N LEU A 250 -8.27 0.79 17.76
CA LEU A 250 -7.83 -0.51 18.23
C LEU A 250 -6.69 -0.33 19.21
N GLN A 251 -6.83 -0.88 20.41
CA GLN A 251 -5.72 -1.02 21.33
C GLN A 251 -4.98 -2.33 21.00
N ILE A 252 -3.66 -2.27 20.90
CA ILE A 252 -2.83 -3.47 20.82
C ILE A 252 -2.93 -4.19 22.15
N ASP A 253 -3.29 -5.47 22.07
CA ASP A 253 -3.28 -6.40 23.18
C ASP A 253 -2.53 -7.64 22.70
N THR A 254 -1.33 -7.85 23.24
CA THR A 254 -0.48 -9.00 22.88
C THR A 254 -1.00 -10.31 23.47
N LYS A 255 -2.16 -10.30 24.14
CA LYS A 255 -2.92 -11.51 24.43
C LYS A 255 -3.51 -12.02 23.13
N THR A 256 -2.90 -13.08 22.61
CA THR A 256 -3.20 -13.68 21.32
C THR A 256 -4.70 -13.78 21.04
N GLY A 257 -5.12 -13.17 19.93
CA GLY A 257 -6.43 -13.32 19.31
C GLY A 257 -6.65 -14.74 18.78
N GLN A 258 -7.74 -14.94 18.05
CA GLN A 258 -8.02 -16.23 17.40
C GLN A 258 -7.56 -16.18 15.94
N GLU A 259 -6.55 -17.00 15.59
CA GLU A 259 -6.07 -17.18 14.21
C GLU A 259 -7.20 -17.50 13.23
N LEU A 260 -8.22 -18.23 13.69
CA LEU A 260 -9.37 -18.57 12.86
C LEU A 260 -10.10 -17.33 12.30
N ASP A 261 -10.14 -16.22 13.05
CA ASP A 261 -10.84 -15.02 12.62
C ASP A 261 -10.12 -14.30 11.48
N THR A 262 -8.79 -14.24 11.50
CA THR A 262 -8.00 -13.61 10.43
C THR A 262 -8.02 -14.45 9.16
N VAL A 263 -7.97 -15.78 9.28
CA VAL A 263 -8.21 -16.72 8.18
C VAL A 263 -9.59 -16.51 7.54
N ILE A 264 -10.63 -16.27 8.35
CA ILE A 264 -11.98 -15.95 7.84
C ILE A 264 -11.96 -14.64 7.06
N ILE A 265 -11.24 -13.60 7.53
CA ILE A 265 -11.11 -12.34 6.78
C ILE A 265 -10.41 -12.54 5.45
N HIS A 266 -9.29 -13.27 5.39
CA HIS A 266 -8.62 -13.55 4.11
C HIS A 266 -9.54 -14.29 3.13
N LYS A 267 -10.35 -15.24 3.60
CA LYS A 267 -11.36 -15.90 2.77
C LYS A 267 -12.43 -14.92 2.26
N LYS A 268 -12.88 -13.98 3.09
CA LYS A 268 -13.84 -12.93 2.70
C LYS A 268 -13.22 -11.96 1.68
N GLN A 269 -11.96 -11.58 1.89
CA GLN A 269 -11.22 -10.68 1.01
C GLN A 269 -10.98 -11.31 -0.37
N LYS A 270 -10.62 -12.61 -0.40
CA LYS A 270 -10.53 -13.37 -1.65
C LYS A 270 -11.88 -13.49 -2.35
N LEU A 271 -12.95 -13.80 -1.62
CA LEU A 271 -14.30 -13.82 -2.18
C LEU A 271 -14.72 -12.46 -2.77
N LEU A 272 -14.40 -11.35 -2.10
CA LEU A 272 -14.65 -10.01 -2.62
C LEU A 272 -13.85 -9.74 -3.89
N TYR A 273 -12.57 -10.12 -3.92
CA TYR A 273 -11.74 -10.01 -5.11
C TYR A 273 -12.35 -10.76 -6.31
N ASP A 274 -12.70 -12.02 -6.11
CA ASP A 274 -13.27 -12.89 -7.16
C ASP A 274 -14.63 -12.36 -7.65
N LEU A 275 -15.44 -11.80 -6.73
CA LEU A 275 -16.69 -11.12 -7.08
C LEU A 275 -16.43 -9.90 -7.95
N MET A 276 -15.51 -9.02 -7.57
CA MET A 276 -15.18 -7.83 -8.34
C MET A 276 -14.64 -8.20 -9.73
N GLU A 277 -13.79 -9.22 -9.81
CA GLU A 277 -13.29 -9.77 -11.07
C GLU A 277 -14.42 -10.30 -11.96
N THR A 278 -15.35 -11.06 -11.39
CA THR A 278 -16.52 -11.59 -12.11
C THR A 278 -17.39 -10.47 -12.66
N ILE A 279 -17.67 -9.44 -11.87
CA ILE A 279 -18.46 -8.27 -12.31
C ILE A 279 -17.73 -7.56 -13.47
N SER A 280 -16.42 -7.34 -13.33
CA SER A 280 -15.58 -6.72 -14.35
C SER A 280 -15.63 -7.49 -15.67
N ASN A 281 -15.51 -8.83 -15.62
CA ASN A 281 -15.59 -9.71 -16.79
C ASN A 281 -16.94 -9.63 -17.48
N ARG A 282 -18.01 -9.77 -16.71
CA ARG A 282 -19.38 -9.67 -17.23
C ARG A 282 -19.63 -8.32 -17.91
N ASN A 283 -19.16 -7.23 -17.30
CA ASN A 283 -19.33 -5.90 -17.88
C ASN A 283 -18.54 -5.76 -19.19
N LEU A 284 -17.32 -6.32 -19.25
CA LEU A 284 -16.53 -6.38 -20.50
C LEU A 284 -17.23 -7.19 -21.59
N GLU A 285 -17.85 -8.32 -21.29
CA GLU A 285 -18.56 -9.14 -22.29
C GLU A 285 -19.60 -8.30 -23.06
N THR A 286 -20.28 -7.39 -22.36
CA THR A 286 -21.31 -6.51 -22.94
C THR A 286 -20.78 -5.20 -23.53
N ASP A 287 -19.62 -4.74 -23.06
CA ASP A 287 -19.03 -3.45 -23.44
C ASP A 287 -17.50 -3.48 -23.33
N PRO A 288 -16.76 -3.60 -24.45
CA PRO A 288 -15.29 -3.62 -24.44
C PRO A 288 -14.66 -2.30 -23.96
N TYR A 289 -15.43 -1.22 -23.86
CA TYR A 289 -14.96 0.07 -23.36
C TYR A 289 -15.18 0.27 -21.86
N HIS A 290 -15.83 -0.68 -21.18
CA HIS A 290 -16.28 -0.49 -19.80
C HIS A 290 -15.13 -0.10 -18.86
N GLU A 291 -14.05 -0.87 -18.87
CA GLU A 291 -12.87 -0.61 -18.03
C GLU A 291 -12.08 0.62 -18.52
N LEU A 292 -11.99 0.79 -19.85
CA LEU A 292 -11.21 1.87 -20.49
C LEU A 292 -11.79 3.26 -20.22
N LEU A 293 -13.10 3.33 -20.08
CA LEU A 293 -13.83 4.56 -19.75
C LEU A 293 -14.06 4.71 -18.24
N SER A 294 -13.46 3.84 -17.42
CA SER A 294 -13.61 3.84 -15.95
C SER A 294 -15.08 3.87 -15.52
N ARG A 295 -15.92 3.08 -16.20
CA ARG A 295 -17.35 2.99 -15.87
C ARG A 295 -17.55 2.31 -14.52
N ARG A 296 -18.72 2.54 -13.94
CA ARG A 296 -19.13 1.95 -12.66
C ARG A 296 -19.23 0.44 -12.80
N LEU A 297 -18.49 -0.29 -11.95
CA LEU A 297 -18.53 -1.74 -11.92
C LEU A 297 -19.84 -2.23 -11.32
N VAL A 298 -20.27 -1.61 -10.22
CA VAL A 298 -21.41 -2.03 -9.42
C VAL A 298 -22.70 -1.41 -9.98
N THR A 299 -23.30 -2.13 -10.92
CA THR A 299 -24.57 -1.79 -11.58
C THR A 299 -25.79 -2.24 -10.76
N ASP A 300 -26.98 -1.73 -11.09
CA ASP A 300 -28.23 -2.04 -10.36
C ASP A 300 -28.63 -3.52 -10.41
N ASP A 301 -28.15 -4.25 -11.41
CA ASP A 301 -28.43 -5.68 -11.62
C ASP A 301 -27.44 -6.61 -10.90
N ILE A 302 -26.54 -6.09 -10.04
CA ILE A 302 -25.55 -6.92 -9.32
C ILE A 302 -26.18 -8.03 -8.47
N ASP A 303 -27.44 -7.86 -8.08
CA ASP A 303 -28.21 -8.88 -7.36
C ASP A 303 -28.42 -10.16 -8.17
N THR A 304 -28.29 -10.09 -9.50
CA THR A 304 -28.31 -11.25 -10.40
C THR A 304 -27.01 -12.05 -10.36
N VAL A 305 -25.90 -11.40 -9.98
CA VAL A 305 -24.55 -12.00 -9.90
C VAL A 305 -24.30 -12.56 -8.50
N MET A 306 -24.77 -11.86 -7.47
CA MET A 306 -24.51 -12.24 -6.07
C MET A 306 -25.55 -13.23 -5.54
N CYS A 307 -25.13 -14.46 -5.25
CA CYS A 307 -26.01 -15.41 -4.56
C CYS A 307 -26.25 -14.99 -3.09
N PRO A 308 -27.34 -15.45 -2.44
CA PRO A 308 -27.66 -15.08 -1.05
C PRO A 308 -26.54 -15.39 -0.04
N GLN A 309 -25.75 -16.44 -0.30
CA GLN A 309 -24.62 -16.79 0.57
C GLN A 309 -23.45 -15.80 0.45
N MET A 310 -23.18 -15.29 -0.76
CA MET A 310 -22.16 -14.27 -0.98
C MET A 310 -22.52 -12.97 -0.27
N LYS A 311 -23.78 -12.53 -0.39
CA LYS A 311 -24.29 -11.31 0.28
C LYS A 311 -24.10 -11.34 1.80
N LYS A 312 -24.12 -12.53 2.43
CA LYS A 312 -23.86 -12.69 3.88
C LYS A 312 -22.37 -12.68 4.24
N LYS A 313 -21.51 -13.03 3.29
CA LYS A 313 -20.07 -13.22 3.53
C LYS A 313 -19.23 -12.01 3.09
N THR A 314 -19.73 -11.16 2.20
CA THR A 314 -19.02 -10.00 1.64
C THR A 314 -19.66 -8.66 2.02
N LEU A 315 -19.27 -7.58 1.34
CA LEU A 315 -19.87 -6.26 1.43
C LEU A 315 -21.32 -6.27 0.92
N THR A 316 -22.18 -5.44 1.53
CA THR A 316 -23.53 -5.15 1.03
C THR A 316 -23.47 -4.33 -0.26
N PHE A 317 -24.58 -4.21 -0.98
CA PHE A 317 -24.63 -3.42 -2.21
C PHE A 317 -24.21 -1.96 -2.02
N SER A 318 -24.72 -1.29 -0.98
CA SER A 318 -24.33 0.08 -0.68
C SER A 318 -22.86 0.21 -0.32
N GLU A 319 -22.31 -0.77 0.41
CA GLU A 319 -20.88 -0.82 0.72
C GLU A 319 -20.03 -1.08 -0.53
N LEU A 320 -20.48 -1.93 -1.45
CA LEU A 320 -19.79 -2.17 -2.73
C LEU A 320 -19.74 -0.90 -3.60
N ARG A 321 -20.82 -0.11 -3.63
CA ARG A 321 -20.85 1.19 -4.31
C ARG A 321 -19.89 2.22 -3.73
N ILE A 322 -19.67 2.18 -2.42
CA ILE A 322 -18.65 3.00 -1.78
C ILE A 322 -17.27 2.44 -2.13
N PHE A 323 -17.09 1.13 -2.00
CA PHE A 323 -15.83 0.43 -2.26
C PHE A 323 -15.31 0.67 -3.68
N GLU A 324 -16.15 0.60 -4.71
CA GLU A 324 -15.73 0.84 -6.10
C GLU A 324 -15.17 2.24 -6.35
N THR A 325 -15.55 3.23 -5.53
CA THR A 325 -15.03 4.61 -5.64
C THR A 325 -13.70 4.82 -4.94
N THR A 326 -13.22 3.81 -4.22
CA THR A 326 -11.98 3.93 -3.48
C THR A 326 -10.78 3.91 -4.43
N ARG A 327 -9.71 4.59 -4.02
CA ARG A 327 -8.43 4.56 -4.73
C ARG A 327 -7.92 3.14 -4.95
N LEU A 328 -8.13 2.26 -3.97
CA LEU A 328 -7.78 0.84 -4.03
C LEU A 328 -8.40 0.14 -5.26
N VAL A 329 -9.70 0.31 -5.48
CA VAL A 329 -10.37 -0.31 -6.65
C VAL A 329 -9.93 0.36 -7.95
N SER A 330 -9.75 1.68 -7.96
CA SER A 330 -9.27 2.39 -9.15
C SER A 330 -7.89 1.88 -9.58
N GLU A 331 -6.94 1.74 -8.67
CA GLU A 331 -5.60 1.23 -9.01
C GLU A 331 -5.60 -0.25 -9.34
N TRP A 332 -6.45 -1.05 -8.67
CA TRP A 332 -6.65 -2.45 -9.04
C TRP A 332 -7.18 -2.59 -10.47
N MET A 333 -8.15 -1.75 -10.87
CA MET A 333 -8.68 -1.72 -12.24
C MET A 333 -7.62 -1.26 -13.25
N ASN A 334 -6.86 -0.21 -12.93
CA ASN A 334 -5.78 0.31 -13.78
C ASN A 334 -4.67 -0.74 -13.98
N GLY A 335 -4.38 -1.55 -12.96
CA GLY A 335 -3.44 -2.66 -13.04
C GLY A 335 -3.93 -3.83 -13.91
N ARG A 336 -5.24 -3.88 -14.23
CA ARG A 336 -5.90 -4.96 -14.97
C ARG A 336 -6.33 -4.57 -16.38
N THR A 337 -6.12 -3.33 -16.80
CA THR A 337 -6.64 -2.76 -18.05
C THR A 337 -6.16 -3.46 -19.33
N TYR A 338 -5.25 -4.43 -19.27
CA TYR A 338 -4.67 -5.09 -20.46
C TYR A 338 -4.63 -6.62 -20.35
N ARG A 339 -5.69 -7.19 -19.80
CA ARG A 339 -5.87 -8.64 -19.64
C ARG A 339 -6.48 -9.31 -20.88
N PRO A 340 -6.29 -10.63 -21.06
CA PRO A 340 -6.82 -11.37 -22.21
C PRO A 340 -8.33 -11.18 -22.43
N GLU A 341 -9.11 -11.07 -21.36
CA GLU A 341 -10.56 -10.88 -21.44
C GLU A 341 -10.95 -9.57 -22.15
N LEU A 342 -10.13 -8.51 -22.05
CA LEU A 342 -10.36 -7.27 -22.78
C LEU A 342 -10.23 -7.51 -24.29
N ARG A 343 -9.18 -8.23 -24.71
CA ARG A 343 -8.97 -8.61 -26.11
C ARG A 343 -10.16 -9.40 -26.63
N GLU A 344 -10.56 -10.45 -25.90
CA GLU A 344 -11.70 -11.30 -26.30
C GLU A 344 -13.01 -10.51 -26.40
N SER A 345 -13.24 -9.58 -25.48
CA SER A 345 -14.43 -8.73 -25.51
C SER A 345 -14.52 -7.91 -26.80
N PHE A 346 -13.43 -7.27 -27.23
CA PHE A 346 -13.39 -6.53 -28.49
C PHE A 346 -13.59 -7.42 -29.71
N LEU A 347 -13.09 -8.65 -29.68
CA LEU A 347 -13.26 -9.60 -30.79
C LEU A 347 -14.68 -10.17 -30.86
N SER A 348 -15.35 -10.28 -29.71
CA SER A 348 -16.68 -10.87 -29.58
C SER A 348 -17.81 -9.88 -29.86
N ASN A 349 -17.51 -8.58 -29.89
CA ASN A 349 -18.50 -7.52 -30.07
C ASN A 349 -18.44 -6.89 -31.47
N THR A 350 -19.60 -6.49 -31.99
CA THR A 350 -19.71 -5.79 -33.27
C THR A 350 -19.27 -4.32 -33.12
N PRO A 351 -18.24 -3.84 -33.86
CA PRO A 351 -17.70 -2.50 -33.64
C PRO A 351 -18.71 -1.35 -33.81
N SER A 352 -19.61 -1.44 -34.78
CA SER A 352 -20.63 -0.40 -35.03
C SER A 352 -21.61 -0.25 -33.88
N GLU A 353 -22.12 -1.36 -33.36
CA GLU A 353 -23.10 -1.38 -32.26
C GLU A 353 -22.50 -0.82 -30.97
N ILE A 354 -21.25 -1.18 -30.67
CA ILE A 354 -20.58 -0.68 -29.47
C ILE A 354 -20.24 0.80 -29.60
N VAL A 355 -19.65 1.22 -30.73
CA VAL A 355 -19.24 2.63 -30.90
C VAL A 355 -20.44 3.56 -30.88
N GLU A 356 -21.61 3.14 -31.35
CA GLU A 356 -22.85 3.91 -31.27
C GLU A 356 -23.29 4.17 -29.81
N LYS A 357 -23.08 3.20 -28.91
CA LYS A 357 -23.43 3.30 -27.48
C LYS A 357 -22.47 4.18 -26.66
N ILE A 358 -21.32 4.57 -27.21
CA ILE A 358 -20.38 5.46 -26.51
C ILE A 358 -20.98 6.87 -26.46
N GLU A 359 -20.97 7.48 -25.27
CA GLU A 359 -21.41 8.86 -25.11
C GLU A 359 -20.47 9.82 -25.85
N THR A 360 -21.02 10.88 -26.44
CA THR A 360 -20.25 11.88 -27.20
C THR A 360 -19.03 12.41 -26.43
N LYS A 361 -19.19 12.67 -25.13
CA LYS A 361 -18.14 13.19 -24.26
C LYS A 361 -16.98 12.19 -24.05
N ASP A 362 -17.25 10.89 -24.20
CA ASP A 362 -16.29 9.81 -23.96
C ASP A 362 -15.55 9.39 -25.23
N LEU A 363 -15.99 9.82 -26.41
CA LEU A 363 -15.39 9.47 -27.70
C LEU A 363 -13.88 9.79 -27.79
N PRO A 364 -13.37 10.95 -27.29
CA PRO A 364 -11.93 11.23 -27.31
C PRO A 364 -11.13 10.24 -26.45
N LEU A 365 -11.65 9.88 -25.28
CA LEU A 365 -11.01 8.92 -24.38
C LEU A 365 -11.02 7.51 -25.00
N ALA A 366 -12.15 7.10 -25.59
CA ALA A 366 -12.28 5.85 -26.33
C ALA A 366 -11.26 5.76 -27.48
N LEU A 367 -11.10 6.84 -28.26
CA LEU A 367 -10.13 6.91 -29.36
C LEU A 367 -8.70 6.73 -28.85
N SER A 368 -8.35 7.42 -27.76
CA SER A 368 -7.04 7.28 -27.11
C SER A 368 -6.81 5.84 -26.64
N ALA A 369 -7.81 5.22 -26.00
CA ALA A 369 -7.71 3.87 -25.49
C ALA A 369 -7.52 2.83 -26.62
N VAL A 370 -8.26 2.95 -27.72
CA VAL A 370 -8.11 2.07 -28.89
C VAL A 370 -6.69 2.15 -29.46
N ASN A 371 -6.11 3.35 -29.54
CA ASN A 371 -4.74 3.52 -30.03
C ASN A 371 -3.71 2.86 -29.09
N SER A 372 -3.87 3.04 -27.78
CA SER A 372 -3.00 2.42 -26.77
C SER A 372 -3.07 0.89 -26.82
N ILE A 373 -4.27 0.33 -26.84
CA ILE A 373 -4.50 -1.13 -26.88
C ILE A 373 -3.94 -1.71 -28.17
N LYS A 374 -4.21 -1.06 -29.31
CA LYS A 374 -3.67 -1.47 -30.60
C LYS A 374 -2.14 -1.57 -30.56
N ALA A 375 -1.44 -0.66 -29.89
CA ALA A 375 0.02 -0.72 -29.79
C ALA A 375 0.54 -1.91 -28.97
N MET A 376 -0.26 -2.46 -28.06
CA MET A 376 0.13 -3.60 -27.20
C MET A 376 0.04 -4.96 -27.89
N PHE A 377 -0.75 -5.09 -28.95
CA PHE A 377 -0.95 -6.35 -29.67
C PHE A 377 -0.44 -6.26 -31.13
N PRO A 378 0.82 -5.85 -31.38
CA PRO A 378 1.30 -5.52 -32.73
C PRO A 378 1.27 -6.73 -33.68
N ASN A 379 1.43 -7.94 -33.14
CA ASN A 379 1.52 -9.18 -33.91
C ASN A 379 0.16 -9.85 -34.16
N ASP A 380 -0.92 -9.33 -33.57
CA ASP A 380 -2.25 -9.91 -33.72
C ASP A 380 -3.02 -9.27 -34.89
N SER A 381 -2.79 -9.78 -36.10
CA SER A 381 -3.37 -9.21 -37.31
C SER A 381 -4.90 -9.09 -37.30
N HIS A 382 -5.60 -10.05 -36.68
CA HIS A 382 -7.05 -10.05 -36.57
C HIS A 382 -7.52 -8.94 -35.63
N PHE A 383 -6.95 -8.87 -34.43
CA PHE A 383 -7.26 -7.84 -33.45
C PHE A 383 -6.91 -6.44 -33.97
N GLN A 384 -5.77 -6.28 -34.66
CA GLN A 384 -5.38 -5.04 -35.34
C GLN A 384 -6.42 -4.56 -36.36
N SER A 385 -7.07 -5.50 -37.07
CA SER A 385 -8.15 -5.18 -38.01
C SER A 385 -9.40 -4.68 -37.30
N VAL A 386 -9.79 -5.35 -36.20
CA VAL A 386 -10.93 -4.94 -35.36
C VAL A 386 -10.68 -3.56 -34.74
N MET A 387 -9.50 -3.30 -34.19
CA MET A 387 -9.14 -2.00 -33.63
C MET A 387 -9.19 -0.87 -34.67
N ARG A 388 -8.75 -1.13 -35.91
CA ARG A 388 -8.86 -0.15 -37.01
C ARG A 388 -10.32 0.20 -37.33
N LYS A 389 -11.24 -0.77 -37.28
CA LYS A 389 -12.67 -0.52 -37.49
C LYS A 389 -13.25 0.35 -36.37
N HIS A 390 -12.99 0.01 -35.10
CA HIS A 390 -13.42 0.84 -33.97
C HIS A 390 -12.89 2.27 -34.08
N ARG A 391 -11.59 2.43 -34.33
CA ARG A 391 -10.95 3.74 -34.49
C ARG A 391 -11.64 4.59 -35.55
N ARG A 392 -11.85 4.04 -36.75
CA ARG A 392 -12.48 4.76 -37.86
C ARG A 392 -13.90 5.22 -37.49
N LEU A 393 -14.69 4.33 -36.88
CA LEU A 393 -16.07 4.66 -36.47
C LEU A 393 -16.09 5.78 -35.42
N ILE A 394 -15.15 5.78 -34.48
CA ILE A 394 -15.03 6.84 -33.47
C ILE A 394 -14.62 8.17 -34.12
N GLU A 395 -13.63 8.15 -35.01
CA GLU A 395 -13.17 9.32 -35.78
C GLU A 395 -14.32 9.92 -36.62
N ASP A 396 -15.09 9.07 -37.29
CA ASP A 396 -16.25 9.49 -38.10
C ASP A 396 -17.33 10.16 -37.22
N ARG A 397 -17.64 9.61 -36.04
CA ARG A 397 -18.59 10.24 -35.09
C ARG A 397 -18.09 11.59 -34.59
N LEU A 398 -16.81 11.68 -34.18
CA LEU A 398 -16.19 12.94 -33.75
C LEU A 398 -16.25 13.99 -34.85
N GLY A 399 -15.96 13.61 -36.10
CA GLY A 399 -16.05 14.51 -37.26
C GLY A 399 -17.47 15.04 -37.51
N GLN A 400 -18.50 14.21 -37.31
CA GLN A 400 -19.89 14.65 -37.44
C GLN A 400 -20.30 15.66 -36.35
N ILE A 401 -19.83 15.45 -35.12
CA ILE A 401 -20.11 16.36 -34.00
C ILE A 401 -19.48 17.73 -34.27
N ASN A 402 -18.22 17.77 -34.69
CA ASN A 402 -17.50 19.02 -34.96
C ASN A 402 -18.17 19.85 -36.07
N ARG A 403 -18.70 19.19 -37.13
CA ARG A 403 -19.43 19.87 -38.21
C ARG A 403 -20.77 20.46 -37.72
N ARG A 404 -21.49 19.76 -36.84
CA ARG A 404 -22.75 20.28 -36.29
C ARG A 404 -22.53 21.48 -35.37
N SER A 405 -21.45 21.47 -34.60
CA SER A 405 -21.08 22.60 -33.73
C SER A 405 -20.72 23.85 -34.55
N SER A 406 -19.99 23.71 -35.66
CA SER A 406 -19.67 24.84 -36.53
C SER A 406 -20.90 25.43 -37.23
N ASP A 407 -21.92 24.62 -37.52
CA ASP A 407 -23.16 25.08 -38.16
C ASP A 407 -24.13 25.76 -37.17
N SER A 408 -23.95 25.54 -35.86
CA SER A 408 -24.79 26.14 -34.80
C SER A 408 -24.28 27.48 -34.26
N GLU A 409 -23.06 27.88 -34.62
CA GLU A 409 -22.44 29.17 -34.24
C GLU A 409 -22.55 30.26 -35.32
N LEU A 410 -23.18 29.93 -36.46
CA LEU A 410 -23.56 30.84 -37.55
C LEU A 410 -25.05 31.20 -37.44
#